data_AF-A0A5P8M0W1-F1
#
_entry.id   AF-A0A5P8M0W1-F1
#
_cell.length_a   1.000
_cell.length_b   1.000
_cell.length_c   1.000
_cell.angle_alpha   90.00
_cell.angle_beta   90.00
_cell.angle_gamma   90.00
#
_symmetry.space_group_name_H-M   'P 1'
#
loop_
_entity.id
_entity.type
_entity.pdbx_description
1 polymer ?
#
loop_
_entity_poly.entity_id
_entity_poly.type
_entity_poly.pdbx_seq_one_letter_code
_entity_poly.pdbx_strand_id
1 'polypeptide(L)'
;MVARGLHRLGGLVYESIFALVFPLFISLPVIADMDWGKHDLNGLMVLSHWAAYLGLGVVVFLVLRWEYRRIGGTKGWMISKRGLAWSLLAGIALYGAAALLLAVAKYAHMFYQPGDTGTASSNVPLLRGPLGVLTVVASSIGSPILEELGFRGVILTKFERLTNRPIAAILAALFFVIAHLPGIIAGLSMFIFVLVNTWLDRRYDSLVPGMVSHITYNVIVSLSVLATAVL
;
A
#
# COMPACT_ATOMS: atom_id res chain seq x y z
N MET A 1 29.20 24.54 18.06
CA MET A 1 27.74 24.64 17.76
C MET A 1 27.41 24.37 16.30
N VAL A 2 28.15 24.94 15.34
CA VAL A 2 27.90 24.83 13.88
C VAL A 2 27.86 23.38 13.36
N ALA A 3 28.79 22.51 13.79
CA ALA A 3 28.82 21.10 13.36
C ALA A 3 27.57 20.27 13.79
N ARG A 4 26.98 20.57 14.96
CA ARG A 4 25.72 19.92 15.40
C ARG A 4 24.51 20.42 14.61
N GLY A 5 24.54 21.69 14.17
CA GLY A 5 23.51 22.27 13.31
C GLY A 5 23.52 21.67 11.90
N LEU A 6 24.70 21.52 11.30
CA LEU A 6 24.88 20.89 9.99
C LEU A 6 24.50 19.42 9.98
N HIS A 7 24.83 18.66 11.03
CA HIS A 7 24.43 17.25 11.15
C HIS A 7 22.91 17.07 11.35
N ARG A 8 22.25 18.03 12.04
CA ARG A 8 20.79 18.04 12.17
C ARG A 8 20.08 18.44 10.88
N LEU A 9 20.62 19.43 10.15
CA LEU A 9 20.12 19.85 8.84
C LEU A 9 20.28 18.73 7.80
N GLY A 10 21.44 18.07 7.76
CA GLY A 10 21.65 16.91 6.89
C GLY A 10 20.70 15.75 7.18
N GLY A 11 20.43 15.47 8.46
CA GLY A 11 19.41 14.50 8.86
C GLY A 11 17.99 14.90 8.43
N LEU A 12 17.60 16.17 8.60
CA LEU A 12 16.30 16.69 8.18
C LEU A 12 16.10 16.64 6.66
N VAL A 13 17.12 17.00 5.89
CA VAL A 13 17.09 16.91 4.42
C VAL A 13 16.95 15.46 3.99
N TYR A 14 17.71 14.54 4.59
CA TYR A 14 17.60 13.11 4.32
C TYR A 14 16.20 12.57 4.61
N GLU A 15 15.62 12.86 5.77
CA GLU A 15 14.27 12.39 6.12
C GLU A 15 13.19 13.01 5.23
N SER A 16 13.37 14.24 4.75
CA SER A 16 12.44 14.91 3.83
C SER A 16 12.50 14.31 2.42
N ILE A 17 13.71 14.07 1.89
CA ILE A 17 13.90 13.38 0.61
C ILE A 17 13.37 11.96 0.70
N PHE A 18 13.64 11.27 1.81
CA PHE A 18 13.11 9.96 2.08
C PHE A 18 11.58 9.98 2.02
N ALA A 19 10.91 10.89 2.74
CA ALA A 19 9.45 10.99 2.71
C ALA A 19 8.86 11.22 1.30
N LEU A 20 9.52 12.00 0.44
CA LEU A 20 9.03 12.28 -0.92
C LEU A 20 9.32 11.15 -1.92
N VAL A 21 10.51 10.56 -1.85
CA VAL A 21 10.97 9.53 -2.80
C VAL A 21 10.44 8.16 -2.42
N PHE A 22 10.16 7.92 -1.14
CA PHE A 22 9.81 6.60 -0.63
C PHE A 22 8.52 6.01 -1.20
N PRO A 23 7.39 6.76 -1.32
CA PRO A 23 6.21 6.23 -2.01
C PRO A 23 6.48 5.91 -3.48
N LEU A 24 7.27 6.74 -4.18
CA LEU A 24 7.69 6.50 -5.57
C LEU A 24 8.59 5.27 -5.69
N PHE A 25 9.45 5.04 -4.69
CA PHE A 25 10.34 3.88 -4.65
C PHE A 25 9.56 2.58 -4.46
N ILE A 26 8.56 2.58 -3.56
CA ILE A 26 7.67 1.43 -3.34
C ILE A 26 6.87 1.09 -4.61
N SER A 27 6.48 2.10 -5.39
CA SER A 27 5.70 1.90 -6.61
C SER A 27 6.54 1.54 -7.84
N LEU A 28 7.88 1.55 -7.77
CA LEU A 28 8.74 1.21 -8.93
C LEU A 28 8.38 -0.11 -9.64
N PRO A 29 8.09 -1.23 -8.93
CA PRO A 29 7.71 -2.47 -9.61
C PRO A 29 6.39 -2.35 -10.38
N VAL A 30 5.48 -1.49 -9.91
CA VAL A 30 4.17 -1.22 -10.53
C VAL A 30 4.31 -0.21 -11.67
N ILE A 31 5.11 0.84 -11.51
CA ILE A 31 5.39 1.83 -12.57
C ILE A 31 6.12 1.17 -13.74
N ALA A 32 6.98 0.18 -13.48
CA ALA A 32 7.60 -0.63 -14.53
C ALA A 32 6.57 -1.38 -15.39
N ASP A 33 5.34 -1.55 -14.90
CA ASP A 33 4.20 -2.16 -15.61
C ASP A 33 3.24 -1.11 -16.21
N MET A 34 3.40 0.19 -15.89
CA MET A 34 2.53 1.25 -16.39
C MET A 34 2.90 1.69 -17.80
N ASP A 35 2.04 1.32 -18.75
CA ASP A 35 1.93 1.81 -20.13
C ASP A 35 3.25 1.98 -20.89
N TRP A 36 3.91 0.85 -21.18
CA TRP A 36 4.96 0.77 -22.22
C TRP A 36 4.37 0.76 -23.64
N GLY A 37 3.36 1.60 -23.86
CA GLY A 37 2.75 1.87 -25.15
C GLY A 37 1.65 0.89 -25.53
N LYS A 38 0.67 1.44 -26.24
CA LYS A 38 -0.49 0.81 -26.90
C LYS A 38 -0.11 -0.23 -27.96
N HIS A 39 0.67 -1.24 -27.58
CA HIS A 39 1.23 -2.22 -28.51
C HIS A 39 0.59 -3.58 -28.32
N ASP A 40 0.39 -4.29 -29.43
CA ASP A 40 0.12 -5.72 -29.44
C ASP A 40 1.29 -6.45 -28.77
N LEU A 41 1.19 -6.67 -27.46
CA LEU A 41 2.24 -7.34 -26.69
C LEU A 41 2.30 -8.80 -27.11
N ASN A 42 3.45 -9.21 -27.64
CA ASN A 42 3.72 -10.62 -27.85
C ASN A 42 4.10 -11.30 -26.51
N GLY A 43 4.11 -12.64 -26.49
CA GLY A 43 4.38 -13.40 -25.27
C GLY A 43 5.74 -13.11 -24.62
N LEU A 44 6.78 -12.80 -25.42
CA LEU A 44 8.10 -12.44 -24.90
C LEU A 44 8.07 -11.11 -24.13
N MET A 45 7.32 -10.12 -24.64
CA MET A 45 7.15 -8.84 -23.97
C MET A 45 6.37 -9.01 -22.67
N VAL A 46 5.32 -9.84 -22.63
CA VAL A 46 4.62 -10.13 -21.37
C VAL A 46 5.58 -10.75 -20.35
N LEU A 47 6.42 -11.71 -20.76
CA LEU A 47 7.43 -12.31 -19.89
C LEU A 47 8.46 -11.30 -19.37
N SER A 48 8.87 -10.32 -20.19
CA SER A 48 9.81 -9.29 -19.73
C SER A 48 9.20 -8.37 -18.67
N HIS A 49 7.89 -8.07 -18.75
CA HIS A 49 7.19 -7.30 -17.71
C HIS A 49 7.13 -8.08 -16.40
N TRP A 50 6.84 -9.37 -16.44
CA TRP A 50 6.93 -10.25 -15.26
C TRP A 50 8.33 -10.25 -14.65
N ALA A 51 9.37 -10.41 -15.47
CA ALA A 51 10.74 -10.42 -15.00
C ALA A 51 11.14 -9.07 -14.37
N ALA A 52 10.75 -7.95 -14.98
CA ALA A 52 10.99 -6.61 -14.45
C ALA A 52 10.27 -6.39 -13.11
N TYR A 53 8.98 -6.72 -13.04
CA TYR A 53 8.17 -6.62 -11.83
C TYR A 53 8.78 -7.45 -10.68
N LEU A 54 9.13 -8.71 -10.93
CA LEU A 54 9.73 -9.58 -9.92
C LEU A 54 11.12 -9.10 -9.50
N GLY A 55 11.97 -8.73 -10.47
CA GLY A 55 13.32 -8.25 -10.21
C GLY A 55 13.33 -6.96 -9.38
N LEU A 56 12.56 -5.96 -9.79
CA LEU A 56 12.42 -4.70 -9.05
C LEU A 56 11.73 -4.92 -7.71
N GLY A 57 10.69 -5.77 -7.66
CA GLY A 57 9.99 -6.10 -6.42
C GLY A 57 10.92 -6.70 -5.37
N VAL A 58 11.81 -7.62 -5.76
CA VAL A 58 12.84 -8.18 -4.87
C VAL A 58 13.82 -7.11 -4.41
N VAL A 59 14.32 -6.26 -5.32
CA VAL A 59 15.25 -5.18 -4.95
C VAL A 59 14.61 -4.22 -3.93
N VAL A 60 13.40 -3.74 -4.21
CA VAL A 60 12.65 -2.85 -3.32
C VAL A 60 12.40 -3.53 -1.97
N PHE A 61 11.94 -4.79 -1.97
CA PHE A 61 11.72 -5.56 -0.74
C PHE A 61 13.00 -5.66 0.10
N LEU A 62 14.13 -5.98 -0.52
CA LEU A 62 15.41 -6.12 0.19
C LEU A 62 15.89 -4.79 0.77
N VAL A 63 15.75 -3.69 0.01
CA VAL A 63 16.09 -2.34 0.50
C VAL A 63 15.21 -1.93 1.67
N LEU A 64 13.89 -2.11 1.55
CA LEU A 64 12.94 -1.81 2.64
C LEU A 64 13.21 -2.67 3.87
N ARG A 65 13.51 -3.97 3.67
CA ARG A 65 13.83 -4.89 4.76
C ARG A 65 15.14 -4.49 5.43
N TRP A 66 16.16 -4.13 4.67
CA TRP A 66 17.41 -3.63 5.20
C TRP A 66 17.21 -2.36 6.02
N GLU A 67 16.47 -1.38 5.48
CA GLU A 67 16.15 -0.13 6.17
C GLU A 67 15.37 -0.41 7.46
N TYR A 68 14.33 -1.25 7.39
CA TYR A 68 13.54 -1.68 8.54
C TYR A 68 14.42 -2.22 9.67
N ARG A 69 15.39 -3.07 9.34
CA ARG A 69 16.34 -3.62 10.32
C ARG A 69 17.34 -2.59 10.83
N ARG A 70 17.83 -1.71 9.94
CA ARG A 70 18.75 -0.61 10.28
C ARG A 70 18.14 0.35 11.30
N ILE A 71 16.85 0.64 11.16
CA ILE A 71 16.08 1.44 12.12
C ILE A 71 15.50 0.60 13.26
N GLY A 72 16.08 -0.56 13.57
CA GLY A 72 15.76 -1.38 14.74
C GLY A 72 14.35 -1.99 14.75
N GLY A 73 13.77 -2.25 13.58
CA GLY A 73 12.53 -3.01 13.46
C GLY A 73 12.68 -4.46 13.93
N THR A 74 11.81 -4.88 14.85
CA THR A 74 11.89 -6.20 15.51
C THR A 74 10.72 -7.13 15.24
N LYS A 75 9.63 -6.65 14.62
CA LYS A 75 8.41 -7.45 14.42
C LYS A 75 8.72 -8.71 13.60
N GLY A 76 8.03 -9.78 13.95
CA GLY A 76 8.18 -11.09 13.31
C GLY A 76 7.56 -11.16 11.92
N TRP A 77 7.83 -12.28 11.25
CA TRP A 77 7.32 -12.62 9.91
C TRP A 77 6.41 -13.85 9.92
N MET A 78 5.83 -14.15 11.08
CA MET A 78 5.00 -15.33 11.28
C MET A 78 3.59 -14.93 11.65
N ILE A 79 2.62 -15.73 11.22
CA ILE A 79 1.21 -15.54 11.53
C ILE A 79 0.65 -16.81 12.15
N SER A 80 -0.08 -16.66 13.25
CA SER A 80 -0.83 -17.79 13.86
C SER A 80 -2.09 -18.08 13.05
N LYS A 81 -2.66 -19.29 13.16
CA LYS A 81 -3.95 -19.62 12.51
C LYS A 81 -5.07 -18.65 12.90
N ARG A 82 -5.11 -18.23 14.17
CA ARG A 82 -6.05 -17.21 14.66
C ARG A 82 -5.76 -15.85 14.04
N GLY A 83 -4.48 -15.46 13.97
CA GLY A 83 -4.06 -14.23 13.29
C GLY A 83 -4.48 -14.19 11.83
N LEU A 84 -4.27 -15.29 11.10
CA LEU A 84 -4.69 -15.45 9.72
C LEU A 84 -6.20 -15.24 9.56
N ALA A 85 -7.00 -15.92 10.38
CA ALA A 85 -8.46 -15.77 10.35
C ALA A 85 -8.91 -14.32 10.62
N TRP A 86 -8.35 -13.67 11.65
CA TRP A 86 -8.67 -12.28 11.97
C TRP A 86 -8.23 -11.30 10.88
N SER A 87 -7.08 -11.54 10.24
CA SER A 87 -6.61 -10.72 9.12
C SER A 87 -7.50 -10.85 7.88
N LEU A 88 -7.93 -12.07 7.53
CA LEU A 88 -8.86 -12.28 6.42
C LEU A 88 -10.20 -11.59 6.70
N LEU A 89 -10.75 -11.76 7.91
CA LEU A 89 -11.98 -11.10 8.33
C LEU A 89 -11.85 -9.58 8.34
N ALA A 90 -10.72 -9.04 8.80
CA ALA A 90 -10.45 -7.61 8.77
C ALA A 90 -10.42 -7.07 7.33
N GLY A 91 -9.73 -7.74 6.41
CA GLY A 91 -9.70 -7.34 5.01
C GLY A 91 -11.09 -7.31 4.36
N ILE A 92 -11.91 -8.35 4.59
CA ILE A 92 -13.29 -8.42 4.13
C ILE A 92 -14.15 -7.30 4.75
N ALA A 93 -14.07 -7.12 6.07
CA ALA A 93 -14.85 -6.11 6.79
C ALA A 93 -14.48 -4.68 6.37
N LEU A 94 -13.20 -4.41 6.18
CA LEU A 94 -12.70 -3.11 5.70
C LEU A 94 -13.19 -2.83 4.28
N TYR A 95 -13.20 -3.83 3.40
CA TYR A 95 -13.78 -3.69 2.07
C TYR A 95 -15.27 -3.37 2.13
N GLY A 96 -16.04 -4.14 2.90
CA GLY A 96 -17.48 -3.90 3.08
C GLY A 96 -17.77 -2.51 3.65
N ALA A 97 -17.00 -2.08 4.65
CA ALA A 97 -17.13 -0.75 5.25
C ALA A 97 -16.79 0.38 4.25
N ALA A 98 -15.72 0.22 3.46
CA ALA A 98 -15.35 1.18 2.42
C ALA A 98 -16.41 1.26 1.32
N ALA A 99 -16.92 0.12 0.86
CA ALA A 99 -17.98 0.06 -0.15
C ALA A 99 -19.29 0.70 0.36
N LEU A 100 -19.67 0.44 1.61
CA LEU A 100 -20.83 1.06 2.24
C LEU A 100 -20.64 2.57 2.38
N LEU A 101 -19.49 3.03 2.89
CA LEU A 101 -19.19 4.45 3.02
C LEU A 101 -19.28 5.17 1.67
N LEU A 102 -18.73 4.56 0.62
CA LEU A 102 -18.79 5.09 -0.74
C LEU A 102 -20.23 5.13 -1.28
N ALA A 103 -21.02 4.08 -1.05
CA ALA A 103 -22.43 4.04 -1.46
C ALA A 103 -23.27 5.13 -0.77
N VAL A 104 -23.06 5.31 0.54
CA VAL A 104 -23.72 6.36 1.33
C VAL A 104 -23.31 7.75 0.84
N ALA A 105 -22.00 7.98 0.64
CA ALA A 105 -21.49 9.26 0.16
C ALA A 105 -22.01 9.60 -1.24
N LYS A 106 -22.08 8.61 -2.14
CA LYS A 106 -22.65 8.75 -3.48
C LYS A 106 -24.12 9.12 -3.42
N TYR A 107 -24.92 8.42 -2.60
CA TYR A 107 -26.36 8.69 -2.44
C TYR A 107 -26.63 10.06 -1.81
N ALA A 108 -25.81 10.46 -0.83
CA ALA A 108 -25.94 11.73 -0.14
C ALA A 108 -25.30 12.91 -0.90
N HIS A 109 -24.65 12.68 -2.05
CA HIS A 109 -23.84 13.65 -2.78
C HIS A 109 -22.77 14.36 -1.92
N MET A 110 -22.22 13.64 -0.94
CA MET A 110 -21.27 14.19 0.04
C MET A 110 -19.84 13.86 -0.36
N PHE A 111 -19.10 14.84 -0.90
CA PHE A 111 -17.66 14.74 -1.19
C PHE A 111 -17.25 13.56 -2.09
N TYR A 112 -18.22 12.88 -2.72
CA TYR A 112 -17.98 11.81 -3.68
C TYR A 112 -17.35 12.38 -4.94
N GLN A 113 -16.23 11.78 -5.36
CA GLN A 113 -15.61 12.04 -6.64
C GLN A 113 -15.63 10.76 -7.48
N PRO A 114 -15.79 10.84 -8.81
CA PRO A 114 -15.73 9.65 -9.68
C PRO A 114 -14.47 8.80 -9.44
N GLY A 115 -13.33 9.44 -9.14
CA GLY A 115 -12.05 8.80 -8.82
C GLY A 115 -11.99 8.04 -7.49
N ASP A 116 -13.02 8.15 -6.63
CA ASP A 116 -13.10 7.36 -5.39
C ASP A 116 -13.45 5.88 -5.66
N THR A 117 -13.89 5.55 -6.88
CA THR A 117 -14.22 4.18 -7.28
C THR A 117 -13.03 3.51 -7.98
N GLY A 118 -12.78 2.22 -7.68
CA GLY A 118 -11.77 1.43 -8.40
C GLY A 118 -12.05 1.32 -9.90
N THR A 119 -13.31 1.46 -10.32
CA THR A 119 -13.78 1.44 -11.72
C THR A 119 -13.42 2.70 -12.51
N ALA A 120 -13.10 3.81 -11.85
CA ALA A 120 -12.60 5.02 -12.49
C ALA A 120 -11.06 5.08 -12.48
N SER A 121 -10.38 4.06 -11.95
CA SER A 121 -8.93 4.04 -11.85
C SER A 121 -8.27 3.86 -13.22
N SER A 122 -7.07 4.42 -13.39
CA SER A 122 -6.21 4.20 -14.57
C SER A 122 -5.82 2.74 -14.79
N ASN A 123 -6.09 1.86 -13.82
CA ASN A 123 -5.73 0.45 -13.89
C ASN A 123 -6.79 -0.38 -14.65
N VAL A 124 -8.01 0.13 -14.88
CA VAL A 124 -9.07 -0.65 -15.54
C VAL A 124 -8.69 -1.08 -16.97
N PRO A 125 -8.09 -0.23 -17.82
CA PRO A 125 -7.60 -0.68 -19.12
C PRO A 125 -6.50 -1.75 -19.03
N LEU A 126 -5.58 -1.61 -18.07
CA LEU A 126 -4.49 -2.58 -17.85
C LEU A 126 -5.03 -3.94 -17.39
N LEU A 127 -5.99 -3.93 -16.47
CA LEU A 127 -6.67 -5.13 -15.96
C LEU A 127 -7.36 -5.96 -17.06
N ARG A 128 -7.77 -5.33 -18.16
CA ARG A 128 -8.40 -5.99 -19.30
C ARG A 128 -7.43 -6.31 -20.44
N GLY A 129 -6.23 -5.76 -20.39
CA GLY A 129 -5.22 -5.93 -21.42
C GLY A 129 -4.41 -7.23 -21.26
N PRO A 130 -3.40 -7.44 -22.12
CA PRO A 130 -2.51 -8.60 -22.06
C PRO A 130 -1.75 -8.75 -20.72
N LEU A 131 -1.62 -7.65 -19.97
CA LEU A 131 -0.97 -7.60 -18.66
C LEU A 131 -1.96 -7.75 -17.50
N GLY A 132 -3.25 -8.00 -17.75
CA GLY A 132 -4.28 -7.97 -16.70
C GLY A 132 -3.99 -8.87 -15.50
N VAL A 133 -3.48 -10.08 -15.72
CA VAL A 133 -3.06 -10.99 -14.63
C VAL A 133 -1.90 -10.40 -13.83
N LEU A 134 -0.90 -9.83 -14.52
CA LEU A 134 0.23 -9.17 -13.87
C LEU A 134 -0.27 -7.96 -13.05
N THR A 135 -1.16 -7.14 -13.61
CA THR A 135 -1.75 -6.00 -12.90
C THR A 135 -2.51 -6.43 -11.64
N VAL A 136 -3.28 -7.52 -11.69
CA VAL A 136 -3.95 -8.09 -10.50
C VAL A 136 -2.91 -8.54 -9.47
N VAL A 137 -1.90 -9.31 -9.87
CA VAL A 137 -0.86 -9.78 -8.93
C VAL A 137 -0.06 -8.62 -8.34
N ALA A 138 0.29 -7.64 -9.16
CA ALA A 138 1.03 -6.45 -8.76
C ALA A 138 0.25 -5.61 -7.76
N SER A 139 -0.99 -5.24 -8.08
CA SER A 139 -1.83 -4.36 -7.26
C SER A 139 -2.42 -5.05 -6.02
N SER A 140 -2.70 -6.36 -6.11
CA SER A 140 -3.37 -7.10 -5.03
C SER A 140 -2.44 -7.90 -4.14
N ILE A 141 -1.20 -8.18 -4.56
CA ILE A 141 -0.25 -8.97 -3.77
C ILE A 141 1.06 -8.22 -3.53
N GLY A 142 1.77 -7.84 -4.59
CA GLY A 142 3.08 -7.21 -4.44
C GLY A 142 3.03 -5.85 -3.75
N SER A 143 2.17 -4.95 -4.24
CA SER A 143 2.04 -3.60 -3.67
C SER A 143 1.69 -3.66 -2.19
N PRO A 144 0.67 -4.43 -1.74
CA PRO A 144 0.40 -4.63 -0.32
C PRO A 144 1.61 -5.07 0.51
N ILE A 145 2.41 -6.03 0.03
CA ILE A 145 3.60 -6.50 0.76
C ILE A 145 4.64 -5.37 0.92
N LEU A 146 4.95 -4.67 -0.17
CA LEU A 146 5.92 -3.59 -0.17
C LEU A 146 5.43 -2.39 0.64
N GLU A 147 4.15 -2.07 0.57
CA GLU A 147 3.52 -1.00 1.33
C GLU A 147 3.41 -1.32 2.83
N GLU A 148 3.11 -2.57 3.23
CA GLU A 148 3.17 -2.95 4.64
C GLU A 148 4.59 -2.77 5.18
N LEU A 149 5.57 -3.34 4.49
CA LEU A 149 6.97 -3.25 4.92
C LEU A 149 7.45 -1.80 4.93
N GLY A 150 7.04 -1.00 3.95
CA GLY A 150 7.41 0.39 3.84
C GLY A 150 6.74 1.25 4.91
N PHE A 151 5.41 1.31 4.94
CA PHE A 151 4.68 2.21 5.82
C PHE A 151 4.62 1.72 7.28
N ARG A 152 4.45 0.42 7.52
CA ARG A 152 4.29 -0.14 8.89
C ARG A 152 5.60 -0.66 9.43
N GLY A 153 6.45 -1.21 8.56
CA GLY A 153 7.81 -1.54 8.91
C GLY A 153 8.62 -0.26 9.11
N VAL A 154 8.84 0.54 8.07
CA VAL A 154 9.78 1.66 8.14
C VAL A 154 9.17 2.93 8.76
N ILE A 155 8.13 3.50 8.15
CA ILE A 155 7.61 4.81 8.54
C ILE A 155 7.04 4.80 9.97
N LEU A 156 6.19 3.82 10.30
CA LEU A 156 5.62 3.70 11.64
C LEU A 156 6.72 3.52 12.70
N THR A 157 7.74 2.70 12.45
CA THR A 157 8.86 2.50 13.40
C THR A 157 9.63 3.80 13.62
N LYS A 158 9.83 4.62 12.58
CA LYS A 158 10.42 5.96 12.72
C LYS A 158 9.54 6.86 13.60
N PHE A 159 8.24 6.90 13.36
CA PHE A 159 7.34 7.70 14.21
C PHE A 159 7.28 7.20 15.65
N GLU A 160 7.25 5.89 15.90
CA GLU A 160 7.25 5.33 17.26
C GLU A 160 8.53 5.65 18.05
N ARG A 161 9.62 6.04 17.37
CA ARG A 161 10.85 6.54 18.02
C ARG A 161 10.79 8.04 18.33
N LEU A 162 9.95 8.78 17.62
CA LEU A 162 9.84 10.24 17.76
C LEU A 162 8.67 10.65 18.66
N THR A 163 7.66 9.79 18.81
CA THR A 163 6.44 10.09 19.55
C THR A 163 5.85 8.83 20.21
N ASN A 164 4.73 8.96 20.92
CA ASN A 164 4.02 7.83 21.50
C ASN A 164 3.26 7.00 20.45
N ARG A 165 2.91 5.76 20.81
CA ARG A 165 2.33 4.78 19.88
C ARG A 165 1.02 5.23 19.20
N PRO A 166 0.04 5.83 19.92
CA PRO A 166 -1.17 6.36 19.28
C PRO A 166 -0.87 7.43 18.24
N ILE A 167 -0.05 8.43 18.59
CA ILE A 167 0.30 9.52 17.67
C ILE A 167 1.09 8.97 16.48
N ALA A 168 2.02 8.04 16.69
CA ALA A 168 2.75 7.40 15.60
C ALA A 168 1.85 6.67 14.60
N ALA A 169 0.81 5.98 15.09
CA ALA A 169 -0.16 5.30 14.23
C ALA A 169 -0.97 6.31 13.40
N ILE A 170 -1.41 7.41 14.01
CA ILE A 170 -2.14 8.48 13.33
C ILE A 170 -1.25 9.13 12.26
N LEU A 171 0.00 9.46 12.59
CA LEU A 171 0.95 10.06 11.65
C LEU A 171 1.27 9.12 10.49
N ALA A 172 1.47 7.83 10.75
CA ALA A 172 1.69 6.83 9.70
C ALA A 172 0.47 6.69 8.78
N ALA A 173 -0.74 6.68 9.35
CA ALA A 173 -1.99 6.62 8.58
C ALA A 173 -2.21 7.87 7.72
N LEU A 174 -1.96 9.07 8.28
CA LEU A 174 -2.02 10.32 7.51
C LEU A 174 -0.99 10.33 6.38
N PHE A 175 0.24 9.91 6.65
CA PHE A 175 1.29 9.84 5.65
C PHE A 175 0.95 8.86 4.51
N PHE A 176 0.38 7.70 4.84
CA PHE A 176 -0.13 6.76 3.86
C PHE A 176 -1.22 7.40 2.98
N VAL A 177 -2.23 8.03 3.57
CA VAL A 177 -3.32 8.68 2.82
C VAL A 177 -2.79 9.79 1.91
N ILE A 178 -1.90 10.66 2.42
CA ILE A 178 -1.32 11.76 1.63
C ILE A 178 -0.51 11.21 0.46
N ALA A 179 0.25 10.13 0.66
CA ALA A 179 1.06 9.52 -0.40
C ALA A 179 0.21 8.97 -1.58
N HIS A 180 -1.09 8.70 -1.34
CA HIS A 180 -2.01 8.20 -2.36
C HIS A 180 -2.86 9.30 -3.01
N LEU A 181 -2.85 10.53 -2.46
CA LEU A 181 -3.62 11.69 -2.93
C LEU A 181 -5.10 11.38 -3.33
N PRO A 182 -5.87 10.66 -2.51
CA PRO A 182 -7.24 10.29 -2.86
C PRO A 182 -8.23 11.43 -2.69
N GLY A 183 -9.45 11.23 -3.19
CA GLY A 183 -10.62 11.99 -2.74
C GLY A 183 -10.90 11.75 -1.25
N ILE A 184 -11.73 12.62 -0.65
CA ILE A 184 -11.93 12.67 0.81
C ILE A 184 -12.48 11.34 1.34
N ILE A 185 -13.45 10.74 0.64
CA ILE A 185 -14.11 9.51 1.08
C ILE A 185 -13.14 8.32 1.02
N ALA A 186 -12.43 8.15 -0.10
CA ALA A 186 -11.41 7.13 -0.23
C ALA A 186 -10.26 7.32 0.77
N GLY A 187 -9.86 8.58 1.03
CA GLY A 187 -8.86 8.92 2.04
C GLY A 187 -9.28 8.53 3.46
N LEU A 188 -10.55 8.76 3.83
CA LEU A 188 -11.07 8.34 5.13
C LEU A 188 -11.08 6.81 5.27
N SER A 189 -11.50 6.08 4.21
CA SER A 189 -11.44 4.62 4.20
C SER A 189 -10.01 4.11 4.38
N MET A 190 -9.04 4.67 3.64
CA MET A 190 -7.62 4.33 3.77
C MET A 190 -7.06 4.64 5.16
N PHE A 191 -7.46 5.77 5.75
CA PHE A 191 -7.05 6.14 7.10
C PHE A 191 -7.49 5.08 8.13
N ILE A 192 -8.78 4.70 8.10
CA ILE A 192 -9.34 3.67 8.99
C ILE A 192 -8.64 2.32 8.75
N PHE A 193 -8.45 1.96 7.48
CA PHE A 193 -7.76 0.74 7.08
C PHE A 193 -6.35 0.65 7.68
N VAL A 194 -5.54 1.71 7.57
CA VAL A 194 -4.18 1.72 8.13
C VAL A 194 -4.20 1.63 9.65
N LEU A 195 -5.16 2.27 10.33
CA LEU A 195 -5.29 2.16 11.79
C LEU A 195 -5.61 0.72 12.23
N VAL A 196 -6.53 0.04 11.54
CA VAL A 196 -6.88 -1.36 11.82
C VAL A 196 -5.70 -2.29 11.58
N ASN A 197 -4.97 -2.13 10.48
CA ASN A 197 -3.78 -2.94 10.21
C ASN A 197 -2.65 -2.66 11.21
N THR A 198 -2.48 -1.41 11.62
CA THR A 198 -1.53 -1.05 12.70
C THR A 198 -1.89 -1.73 14.02
N TRP A 199 -3.19 -1.86 14.32
CA TRP A 199 -3.66 -2.62 15.48
C TRP A 199 -3.39 -4.12 15.34
N LEU A 200 -3.66 -4.72 14.18
CA LEU A 200 -3.35 -6.14 13.91
C LEU A 200 -1.87 -6.43 14.11
N ASP A 201 -0.99 -5.59 13.55
CA ASP A 201 0.44 -5.81 13.63
C ASP A 201 0.95 -5.79 15.07
N ARG A 202 0.38 -4.91 15.90
CA ARG A 202 0.72 -4.83 17.33
C ARG A 202 0.13 -6.00 18.12
N ARG A 203 -1.08 -6.43 17.77
CA ARG A 203 -1.76 -7.54 18.45
C ARG A 203 -1.03 -8.87 18.30
N TYR A 204 -0.33 -9.05 17.18
CA TYR A 204 0.36 -10.27 16.82
C TYR A 204 1.90 -10.15 16.73
N ASP A 205 2.44 -8.96 16.98
CA ASP A 205 3.87 -8.63 16.87
C ASP A 205 4.50 -9.08 15.53
N SER A 206 3.77 -8.86 14.44
CA SER A 206 4.18 -9.24 13.09
C SER A 206 3.60 -8.29 12.06
N LEU A 207 4.29 -8.09 10.94
CA LEU A 207 3.76 -7.34 9.79
C LEU A 207 2.85 -8.19 8.90
N VAL A 208 2.91 -9.53 9.00
CA VAL A 208 2.17 -10.45 8.14
C VAL A 208 0.65 -10.33 8.30
N PRO A 209 0.09 -10.12 9.52
CA PRO A 209 -1.34 -9.87 9.68
C PRO A 209 -1.87 -8.68 8.89
N GLY A 210 -1.15 -7.54 8.90
CA GLY A 210 -1.46 -6.39 8.05
C GLY A 210 -1.38 -6.74 6.57
N MET A 211 -0.33 -7.48 6.15
CA MET A 211 -0.15 -7.90 4.74
C MET A 211 -1.32 -8.73 4.26
N VAL A 212 -1.74 -9.72 5.04
CA VAL A 212 -2.88 -10.58 4.70
C VAL A 212 -4.17 -9.80 4.60
N SER A 213 -4.44 -8.91 5.56
CA SER A 213 -5.63 -8.04 5.56
C SER A 213 -5.66 -7.16 4.30
N HIS A 214 -4.52 -6.57 3.94
CA HIS A 214 -4.39 -5.72 2.77
C HIS A 214 -4.50 -6.47 1.45
N ILE A 215 -3.84 -7.61 1.32
CA ILE A 215 -3.97 -8.49 0.16
C ILE A 215 -5.43 -8.90 -0.01
N THR A 216 -6.09 -9.29 1.07
CA THR A 216 -7.51 -9.69 1.03
C THR A 216 -8.38 -8.53 0.52
N TYR A 217 -8.21 -7.33 1.09
CA TYR A 217 -8.91 -6.14 0.65
C TYR A 217 -8.68 -5.86 -0.84
N ASN A 218 -7.42 -5.80 -1.29
CA ASN A 218 -7.11 -5.47 -2.69
C ASN A 218 -7.51 -6.57 -3.67
N VAL A 219 -7.47 -7.85 -3.29
CA VAL A 219 -7.99 -8.94 -4.13
C VAL A 219 -9.49 -8.76 -4.34
N ILE A 220 -10.25 -8.50 -3.27
CA ILE A 220 -11.70 -8.27 -3.38
C ILE A 220 -11.98 -7.04 -4.25
N VAL A 221 -11.24 -5.94 -4.06
CA VAL A 221 -11.37 -4.74 -4.91
C VAL A 221 -11.15 -5.08 -6.38
N SER A 222 -10.03 -5.75 -6.74
CA SER A 222 -9.72 -6.12 -8.12
C SER A 222 -10.79 -7.02 -8.73
N LEU A 223 -11.28 -8.02 -7.98
CA LEU A 223 -12.36 -8.90 -8.43
C LEU A 223 -13.67 -8.14 -8.65
N SER A 224 -14.02 -7.22 -7.75
CA SER A 224 -15.22 -6.38 -7.89
C SER A 224 -15.13 -5.44 -9.10
N VAL A 225 -13.96 -4.89 -9.39
CA VAL A 225 -13.73 -4.09 -10.61
C VAL A 225 -13.89 -4.97 -11.85
N LEU A 226 -13.30 -6.16 -11.87
CA LEU A 226 -13.46 -7.09 -12.99
C LEU A 226 -14.92 -7.51 -13.19
N ALA A 227 -15.68 -7.75 -12.11
CA ALA A 227 -17.07 -8.17 -12.18
C ALA A 227 -18.03 -7.05 -12.63
N THR A 228 -17.87 -5.84 -12.10
CA THR A 228 -18.77 -4.70 -12.41
C THR A 228 -18.54 -4.10 -13.78
N ALA A 229 -17.32 -4.24 -14.32
CA ALA A 229 -16.97 -3.65 -15.60
C ALA A 229 -17.34 -4.57 -16.79
N VAL A 230 -17.85 -5.79 -16.54
CA VAL A 230 -18.39 -6.71 -17.55
C VAL A 230 -19.86 -6.38 -17.91
N LEU A 231 -20.51 -5.50 -17.13
CA LEU A 231 -21.84 -4.93 -17.42
C LEU A 231 -21.72 -3.52 -17.99
#